data_AF-A0A950J189-F1
#
_entry.id   AF-A0A950J189-F1
#
_cell.length_a   1.000
_cell.length_b   1.000
_cell.length_c   1.000
_cell.angle_alpha   90.00
_cell.angle_beta   90.00
_cell.angle_gamma   90.00
#
_symmetry.space_group_name_H-M   'P 1'
#
loop_
_entity.id
_entity.type
_entity.pdbx_description
1 polymer ?
#
loop_
_entity_poly.entity_id
_entity_poly.type
_entity_poly.pdbx_seq_one_letter_code
_entity_poly.pdbx_strand_id
1 'polypeptide(L)'
;GRNVFGYRLQAAFIHGIAGDVAPPFNRFYAGGEADLRGFDVRSVTPYGFVPTRVLFNLTNPDGSTVPRDPTNPNNGPIQVPIPVYGIASVGGDTNWTANVEYRIPIYARTVSFAFFNDLGMDMALVGGQLRQSPEGAALLNSPLYGCPNYVNGSCQGGFPINFGNLIHVIPGTNYKPRDSIGGELDVMMPIINAPFRLYYAFNPLRLDKNFYTQNLITRSMFPAGGAGDYTYAQANQAYGSQLQLREPAKTFRLTVSTTF
;
A
#
# COMPACT_ATOMS: atom_id res chain seq x y z
N GLY A 1 0.93 -23.52 38.89
CA GLY A 1 1.63 -23.19 37.64
C GLY A 1 2.58 -22.04 37.89
N ARG A 2 3.72 -21.97 37.20
CA ARG A 2 4.57 -20.77 37.21
C ARG A 2 4.08 -19.88 36.08
N ASN A 3 3.60 -18.68 36.40
CA ASN A 3 3.31 -17.67 35.40
C ASN A 3 4.62 -17.27 34.73
N VAL A 4 4.58 -16.95 33.44
CA VAL A 4 5.77 -16.60 32.67
C VAL A 4 5.63 -15.17 32.17
N PHE A 5 6.64 -14.37 32.42
CA PHE A 5 6.82 -13.09 31.75
C PHE A 5 7.83 -13.27 30.62
N GLY A 6 7.43 -12.92 29.41
CA GLY A 6 8.26 -12.99 28.22
C GLY A 6 8.39 -11.62 27.57
N TYR A 7 9.53 -11.39 26.93
CA TYR A 7 9.74 -10.23 26.08
C TYR A 7 10.55 -10.62 24.86
N ARG A 8 10.35 -9.90 23.76
CA ARG A 8 11.14 -10.02 22.53
C ARG A 8 11.42 -8.62 21.99
N LEU A 9 12.67 -8.37 21.61
CA LEU A 9 13.07 -7.17 20.89
C LEU A 9 13.76 -7.61 19.61
N GLN A 10 13.32 -7.08 18.48
CA GLN A 10 13.93 -7.30 17.18
C GLN A 10 14.19 -5.94 16.52
N ALA A 11 15.35 -5.81 15.90
CA ALA A 11 15.68 -4.67 15.06
C ALA A 11 16.39 -5.17 13.82
N ALA A 12 16.09 -4.56 12.67
CA ALA A 12 16.64 -4.93 11.39
C ALA A 12 16.95 -3.68 10.56
N PHE A 13 18.02 -3.74 9.78
CA PHE A 13 18.47 -2.67 8.91
C PHE A 13 19.01 -3.25 7.60
N ILE A 14 18.68 -2.62 6.47
CA ILE A 14 19.16 -3.00 5.14
C ILE A 14 19.57 -1.76 4.35
N HIS A 15 20.68 -1.84 3.64
CA HIS A 15 21.20 -0.75 2.82
C HIS A 15 21.85 -1.30 1.56
N GLY A 16 21.47 -0.78 0.40
CA GLY A 16 22.16 -1.05 -0.87
C GLY A 16 23.50 -0.31 -0.92
N ILE A 17 24.53 -0.96 -1.44
CA ILE A 17 25.90 -0.41 -1.56
C ILE A 17 26.29 -0.26 -3.04
N ALA A 18 27.35 0.50 -3.32
CA ALA A 18 27.91 0.65 -4.67
C ALA A 18 26.91 1.13 -5.75
N GLY A 19 25.88 1.90 -5.36
CA GLY A 19 24.86 2.44 -6.26
C GLY A 19 23.60 1.58 -6.36
N ASP A 20 23.63 0.36 -5.83
CA ASP A 20 22.44 -0.49 -5.72
C ASP A 20 21.51 -0.02 -4.60
N VAL A 21 20.27 -0.52 -4.67
CA VAL A 21 19.24 -0.28 -3.66
C VAL A 21 18.68 -1.58 -3.13
N ALA A 22 18.20 -1.58 -1.88
CA ALA A 22 17.46 -2.70 -1.34
C ALA A 22 16.21 -2.98 -2.21
N PRO A 23 16.11 -4.14 -2.87
CA PRO A 23 14.98 -4.42 -3.76
C PRO A 23 13.68 -4.54 -2.95
N PRO A 24 12.51 -4.22 -3.54
CA PRO A 24 11.25 -4.16 -2.79
C PRO A 24 10.92 -5.42 -1.98
N PHE A 25 11.26 -6.61 -2.50
CA PHE A 25 11.00 -7.88 -1.82
C PHE A 25 11.90 -8.15 -0.59
N ASN A 26 13.04 -7.46 -0.49
CA ASN A 26 13.96 -7.54 0.66
C ASN A 26 13.75 -6.40 1.67
N ARG A 27 12.82 -5.48 1.41
CA ARG A 27 12.48 -4.42 2.37
C ARG A 27 11.65 -4.99 3.50
N PHE A 28 11.72 -4.34 4.66
CA PHE A 28 10.99 -4.77 5.84
C PHE A 28 9.53 -4.33 5.79
N TYR A 29 8.72 -5.12 6.47
CA TYR A 29 7.30 -4.89 6.70
C TYR A 29 6.96 -5.59 8.02
N ALA A 30 6.09 -4.98 8.81
CA ALA A 30 5.67 -5.53 10.09
C ALA A 30 4.17 -5.86 10.11
N GLY A 31 3.75 -6.57 11.16
CA GLY A 31 2.35 -6.98 11.36
C GLY A 31 2.11 -8.46 11.11
N GLY A 32 1.04 -8.97 11.72
CA GLY A 32 0.74 -10.39 11.76
C GLY A 32 0.97 -11.00 13.13
N GLU A 33 0.52 -12.25 13.32
CA GLU A 33 0.50 -12.96 14.60
C GLU A 33 1.87 -13.29 15.18
N ALA A 34 2.92 -13.30 14.34
CA ALA A 34 4.29 -13.57 14.76
C ALA A 34 5.10 -12.30 15.06
N ASP A 35 4.55 -11.12 14.79
CA ASP A 35 5.27 -9.85 14.87
C ASP A 35 4.52 -8.80 15.69
N LEU A 36 3.54 -8.13 15.08
CA LEU A 36 2.62 -7.20 15.74
C LEU A 36 1.20 -7.71 15.56
N ARG A 37 0.61 -8.27 16.62
CA ARG A 37 -0.81 -8.64 16.61
C ARG A 37 -1.66 -7.40 16.41
N GLY A 38 -2.93 -7.62 16.05
CA GLY A 38 -3.85 -6.53 15.76
C GLY A 38 -3.69 -5.84 14.41
N PHE A 39 -2.55 -6.02 13.73
CA PHE A 39 -2.29 -5.54 12.37
C PHE A 39 -2.26 -6.71 11.37
N ASP A 40 -2.51 -6.40 10.10
CA ASP A 40 -2.43 -7.39 9.02
C ASP A 40 -0.98 -7.70 8.68
N VAL A 41 -0.75 -8.88 8.13
CA VAL A 41 0.58 -9.30 7.70
C VAL A 41 1.13 -8.30 6.70
N ARG A 42 2.31 -7.74 7.01
CA ARG A 42 3.00 -6.73 6.19
C ARG A 42 2.23 -5.40 6.01
N SER A 43 1.26 -5.08 6.86
CA SER A 43 0.53 -3.80 6.77
C SER A 43 1.21 -2.65 7.50
N VAL A 44 2.13 -2.93 8.43
CA VAL A 44 2.90 -1.90 9.13
C VAL A 44 4.12 -1.56 8.28
N THR A 45 4.02 -0.46 7.55
CA THR A 45 4.99 -0.01 6.54
C THR A 45 4.86 1.49 6.30
N PRO A 46 5.92 2.16 5.81
CA PRO A 46 5.79 3.42 5.10
C PRO A 46 4.99 3.23 3.80
N TYR A 47 4.27 4.27 3.38
CA TYR A 47 3.57 4.31 2.10
C TYR A 47 4.19 5.37 1.20
N GLY A 48 4.24 5.12 -0.11
CA GLY A 48 4.81 6.06 -1.09
C GLY A 48 3.85 6.35 -2.24
N PHE A 49 4.06 7.50 -2.88
CA PHE A 49 3.39 7.81 -4.14
C PHE A 49 4.15 7.18 -5.30
N VAL A 50 3.48 6.31 -6.04
CA VAL A 50 4.04 5.64 -7.21
C VAL A 50 3.34 6.15 -8.46
N PRO A 51 4.05 6.80 -9.39
CA PRO A 51 3.45 7.26 -10.63
C PRO A 51 3.02 6.07 -11.50
N THR A 52 1.86 6.21 -12.12
CA THR A 52 1.33 5.22 -13.05
C THR A 52 0.62 5.91 -14.22
N ARG A 53 0.59 5.21 -15.35
CA ARG A 53 -0.13 5.64 -16.55
C ARG A 53 -1.44 4.87 -16.63
N VAL A 54 -2.55 5.60 -16.61
CA VAL A 54 -3.88 5.03 -16.78
C VAL A 54 -4.41 5.40 -18.17
N LEU A 55 -5.04 4.44 -18.84
CA LEU A 55 -5.76 4.67 -20.10
C LEU A 55 -7.24 4.93 -19.77
N PHE A 56 -7.66 6.19 -19.82
CA PHE A 56 -9.01 6.61 -19.46
C PHE A 56 -9.90 6.70 -20.70
N ASN A 57 -11.08 6.10 -20.69
CA ASN A 57 -11.96 6.10 -21.87
C ASN A 57 -12.55 7.49 -22.09
N LEU A 58 -12.44 8.01 -23.32
CA LEU A 58 -13.10 9.24 -23.73
C LEU A 58 -14.62 8.99 -23.77
N THR A 59 -15.36 9.74 -22.96
CA THR A 59 -16.79 9.53 -22.68
C THR A 59 -17.56 10.81 -22.93
N ASN A 60 -18.69 10.68 -23.64
CA ASN A 60 -19.63 11.77 -23.89
C ASN A 60 -20.46 12.09 -22.63
N PRO A 61 -21.06 13.29 -22.54
CA PRO A 61 -21.93 13.66 -21.43
C PRO A 61 -23.14 12.74 -21.20
N ASP A 62 -23.56 11.98 -22.22
CA ASP A 62 -24.63 10.98 -22.14
C ASP A 62 -24.18 9.63 -21.55
N GLY A 63 -22.89 9.50 -21.17
CA GLY A 63 -22.28 8.29 -20.64
C GLY A 63 -21.82 7.28 -21.69
N SER A 64 -22.06 7.53 -22.98
CA SER A 64 -21.54 6.71 -24.07
C SER A 64 -20.05 6.98 -24.31
N THR A 65 -19.28 5.96 -24.65
CA THR A 65 -17.86 6.14 -24.98
C THR A 65 -17.68 6.55 -26.44
N VAL A 66 -16.73 7.42 -26.74
CA VAL A 66 -16.37 7.81 -28.11
C VAL A 66 -15.63 6.65 -28.78
N PRO A 67 -16.20 5.98 -29.80
CA PRO A 67 -15.57 4.85 -30.45
C PRO A 67 -14.34 5.29 -31.26
N ARG A 68 -13.31 4.43 -31.35
CA ARG A 68 -12.18 4.67 -32.25
C ARG A 68 -12.62 4.67 -33.72
N ASP A 69 -13.52 3.74 -34.04
CA ASP A 69 -14.10 3.61 -35.37
C ASP A 69 -15.63 3.50 -35.22
N PRO A 70 -16.39 4.51 -35.65
CA PRO A 70 -17.86 4.47 -35.61
C PRO A 70 -18.47 3.31 -36.41
N THR A 71 -17.76 2.77 -37.40
CA THR A 71 -18.23 1.67 -38.26
C THR A 71 -17.95 0.29 -37.67
N ASN A 72 -17.03 0.19 -36.70
CA ASN A 72 -16.69 -1.04 -36.01
C ASN A 72 -16.61 -0.83 -34.49
N PRO A 73 -17.75 -0.95 -33.78
CA PRO A 73 -17.81 -0.78 -32.33
C PRO A 73 -16.90 -1.74 -31.53
N ASN A 74 -16.47 -2.87 -32.11
CA ASN A 74 -15.60 -3.83 -31.44
C ASN A 74 -14.17 -3.30 -31.21
N ASN A 75 -13.77 -2.23 -31.91
CA ASN A 75 -12.45 -1.61 -31.75
C ASN A 75 -12.30 -0.83 -30.41
N GLY A 76 -13.38 -0.71 -29.65
CA GLY A 76 -13.39 -0.03 -28.35
C GLY A 76 -13.26 1.48 -28.45
N PRO A 77 -13.20 2.15 -27.30
CA PRO A 77 -13.18 3.61 -27.24
C PRO A 77 -11.79 4.20 -27.45
N ILE A 78 -11.76 5.48 -27.80
CA ILE A 78 -10.55 6.30 -27.72
C ILE A 78 -10.15 6.38 -26.26
N GLN A 79 -8.86 6.14 -25.98
CA GLN A 79 -8.32 6.16 -24.63
C GLN A 79 -7.32 7.30 -24.47
N VAL A 80 -7.53 8.11 -23.44
CA VAL A 80 -6.68 9.23 -23.05
C VAL A 80 -5.67 8.73 -22.02
N PRO A 81 -4.36 8.68 -22.33
CA PRO A 81 -3.35 8.31 -21.35
C PRO A 81 -3.19 9.43 -20.32
N ILE A 82 -3.52 9.19 -19.06
CA ILE A 82 -3.41 10.18 -17.98
C ILE A 82 -2.36 9.78 -16.94
N PRO A 83 -1.60 10.78 -16.43
CA PRO A 83 -0.61 10.60 -15.38
C PRO A 83 -1.29 10.66 -14.01
N VAL A 84 -1.17 9.61 -13.21
CA VAL A 84 -1.72 9.63 -11.84
C VAL A 84 -0.72 9.06 -10.85
N TYR A 85 -0.80 9.49 -9.60
CA TYR A 85 -0.04 8.88 -8.51
C TYR A 85 -0.92 7.88 -7.76
N GLY A 86 -0.52 6.62 -7.78
CA GLY A 86 -1.06 5.58 -6.89
C GLY A 86 -0.37 5.60 -5.53
N ILE A 87 -0.96 4.91 -4.57
CA ILE A 87 -0.34 4.64 -3.27
C ILE A 87 0.13 3.19 -3.26
N ALA A 88 1.35 2.95 -2.78
CA ALA A 88 1.83 1.60 -2.53
C ALA A 88 2.52 1.52 -1.16
N SER A 89 2.50 0.32 -0.56
CA SER A 89 3.37 -0.01 0.56
C SER A 89 4.81 -0.16 0.05
N VAL A 90 5.71 0.70 0.51
CA VAL A 90 7.08 0.76 -0.02
C VAL A 90 8.10 0.01 0.83
N GLY A 91 7.71 -0.44 2.03
CA GLY A 91 8.58 -1.11 2.98
C GLY A 91 9.66 -0.19 3.57
N GLY A 92 10.11 -0.53 4.77
CA GLY A 92 11.24 0.13 5.41
C GLY A 92 12.59 -0.43 4.99
N ASP A 93 13.63 0.40 5.17
CA ASP A 93 15.01 -0.07 5.25
C ASP A 93 15.43 -0.33 6.70
N THR A 94 14.62 0.11 7.66
CA THR A 94 14.85 -0.03 9.10
C THR A 94 13.56 -0.42 9.78
N ASN A 95 13.59 -1.51 10.54
CA ASN A 95 12.44 -2.01 11.27
C ASN A 95 12.83 -2.31 12.72
N TRP A 96 11.92 -2.07 13.65
CA TRP A 96 12.07 -2.62 15.00
C TRP A 96 10.71 -2.98 15.60
N THR A 97 10.71 -4.02 16.41
CA THR A 97 9.53 -4.52 17.12
C THR A 97 9.90 -4.94 18.54
N ALA A 98 9.01 -4.65 19.49
CA ALA A 98 9.14 -4.97 20.90
C ALA A 98 7.83 -5.59 21.38
N ASN A 99 7.89 -6.83 21.83
CA ASN A 99 6.75 -7.58 22.33
C ASN A 99 6.95 -7.89 23.80
N VAL A 100 5.89 -7.75 24.58
CA VAL A 100 5.87 -8.15 25.99
C VAL A 100 4.64 -9.04 26.20
N GLU A 101 4.82 -10.16 26.88
CA GLU A 101 3.76 -11.11 27.18
C GLU A 101 3.77 -11.54 28.65
N TYR A 102 2.59 -11.65 29.24
CA TYR A 102 2.39 -12.30 30.53
C TYR A 102 1.47 -13.50 30.38
N ARG A 103 2.03 -14.70 30.53
CA ARG A 103 1.37 -15.97 30.23
C ARG A 103 0.99 -16.71 31.50
N ILE A 104 -0.28 -17.11 31.56
CA ILE A 104 -0.92 -17.84 32.65
C ILE A 104 -1.31 -19.22 32.10
N PRO A 105 -0.71 -20.32 32.60
CA PRO A 105 -1.15 -21.65 32.22
C PRO A 105 -2.54 -21.93 32.80
N ILE A 106 -3.52 -22.26 31.95
CA ILE A 106 -4.88 -22.59 32.36
C ILE A 106 -4.99 -24.10 32.64
N TYR A 107 -4.58 -24.92 31.68
CA TYR A 107 -4.63 -26.37 31.79
C TYR A 107 -3.32 -27.01 31.32
N ALA A 108 -2.63 -27.62 32.28
CA ALA A 108 -1.35 -28.29 32.09
C ALA A 108 -0.39 -27.46 31.20
N ARG A 109 0.06 -28.04 30.09
CA ARG A 109 0.89 -27.38 29.07
C ARG A 109 0.15 -27.15 27.75
N THR A 110 -1.15 -27.47 27.69
CA THR A 110 -1.91 -27.47 26.43
C THR A 110 -2.80 -26.26 26.27
N VAL A 111 -3.18 -25.57 27.36
CA VAL A 111 -3.98 -24.34 27.28
C VAL A 111 -3.33 -23.26 28.13
N SER A 112 -3.05 -22.12 27.51
CA SER A 112 -2.55 -20.93 28.20
C SER A 112 -3.26 -19.68 27.73
N PHE A 113 -3.35 -18.69 28.61
CA PHE A 113 -3.80 -17.35 28.28
C PHE A 113 -2.64 -16.38 28.42
N ALA A 114 -2.48 -15.47 27.48
CA ALA A 114 -1.45 -14.44 27.51
C ALA A 114 -2.09 -13.05 27.39
N PHE A 115 -1.67 -12.14 28.27
CA PHE A 115 -1.80 -10.72 27.99
C PHE A 115 -0.58 -10.28 27.19
N PHE A 116 -0.78 -9.42 26.19
CA PHE A 116 0.32 -8.92 25.38
C PHE A 116 0.27 -7.42 25.14
N ASN A 117 1.44 -6.87 24.89
CA ASN A 117 1.65 -5.56 24.28
C ASN A 117 2.72 -5.69 23.19
N ASP A 118 2.35 -5.38 21.95
CA ASP A 118 3.22 -5.43 20.78
C ASP A 118 3.37 -4.01 20.20
N LEU A 119 4.59 -3.46 20.28
CA LEU A 119 4.96 -2.16 19.75
C LEU A 119 5.96 -2.32 18.61
N GLY A 120 5.84 -1.52 17.56
CA GLY A 120 6.82 -1.54 16.49
C GLY A 120 6.71 -0.40 15.51
N MET A 121 7.72 -0.28 14.67
CA MET A 121 7.79 0.74 13.64
C MET A 121 8.67 0.27 12.48
N ASP A 122 8.22 0.58 11.27
CA ASP A 122 8.94 0.31 10.03
C ASP A 122 9.17 1.63 9.29
N MET A 123 10.41 1.89 8.88
CA MET A 123 10.87 3.20 8.42
C MET A 123 11.77 3.07 7.21
N ALA A 124 11.62 3.99 6.25
CA ALA A 124 12.59 4.30 5.23
C ALA A 124 13.47 5.46 5.73
N LEU A 125 14.60 5.14 6.36
CA LEU A 125 15.57 6.11 6.89
C LEU A 125 16.59 6.52 5.83
N VAL A 126 16.95 5.61 4.94
CA VAL A 126 18.01 5.86 3.96
C VAL A 126 17.43 6.57 2.75
N GLY A 127 17.70 7.87 2.68
CA GLY A 127 17.38 8.69 1.52
C GLY A 127 17.99 8.11 0.24
N GLY A 128 17.22 8.12 -0.85
CA GLY A 128 17.70 7.66 -2.15
C GLY A 128 17.63 6.16 -2.40
N GLN A 129 17.21 5.33 -1.44
CA GLN A 129 17.07 3.87 -1.62
C GLN A 129 15.71 3.44 -2.19
N LEU A 130 14.69 4.28 -2.10
CA LEU A 130 13.38 4.01 -2.69
C LEU A 130 13.35 4.48 -4.13
N ARG A 131 13.83 3.63 -5.06
CA ARG A 131 13.91 3.97 -6.48
C ARG A 131 13.00 3.11 -7.34
N GLN A 132 12.46 3.71 -8.39
CA GLN A 132 11.83 2.98 -9.47
C GLN A 132 12.90 2.29 -10.34
N SER A 133 12.56 1.14 -10.92
CA SER A 133 13.46 0.49 -11.87
C SER A 133 13.67 1.36 -13.12
N PRO A 134 14.83 1.27 -13.79
CA PRO A 134 15.08 1.99 -15.03
C PRO A 134 14.00 1.74 -16.09
N GLU A 135 13.52 0.50 -16.20
CA GLU A 135 12.46 0.10 -17.14
C GLU A 135 11.12 0.74 -16.76
N GLY A 136 10.79 0.75 -15.46
CA GLY A 136 9.58 1.39 -14.96
C GLY A 136 9.57 2.89 -15.21
N ALA A 137 10.71 3.55 -14.99
CA ALA A 137 10.87 4.98 -15.28
C ALA A 137 10.76 5.25 -16.79
N ALA A 138 11.36 4.41 -17.63
CA ALA A 138 11.25 4.54 -19.09
C ALA A 138 9.81 4.38 -19.57
N LEU A 139 9.05 3.42 -19.02
CA LEU A 139 7.63 3.20 -19.36
C LEU A 139 6.74 4.40 -19.01
N LEU A 140 7.10 5.17 -17.98
CA LEU A 140 6.39 6.39 -17.57
C LEU A 140 6.85 7.63 -18.35
N ASN A 141 8.14 7.76 -18.62
CA ASN A 141 8.72 8.97 -19.23
C ASN A 141 8.74 8.95 -20.77
N SER A 142 8.63 7.78 -21.41
CA SER A 142 8.59 7.64 -22.86
C SER A 142 7.29 8.12 -23.53
N PRO A 143 6.08 7.82 -23.03
CA PRO A 143 4.84 8.22 -23.70
C PRO A 143 4.50 9.70 -23.51
N LEU A 144 3.74 10.24 -24.46
CA LEU A 144 3.01 11.49 -24.27
C LEU A 144 1.71 11.24 -23.49
N TYR A 145 1.39 12.14 -22.58
CA TYR A 145 0.17 12.11 -21.79
C TYR A 145 -0.89 13.04 -22.37
N GLY A 146 -2.14 12.61 -22.31
CA GLY A 146 -3.29 13.29 -22.88
C GLY A 146 -3.57 12.92 -24.34
N CYS A 147 -4.70 13.42 -24.82
CA CYS A 147 -5.25 13.27 -26.15
C CYS A 147 -5.97 14.59 -26.50
N PRO A 148 -5.23 15.72 -26.65
CA PRO A 148 -5.84 17.03 -26.91
C PRO A 148 -6.58 17.09 -28.24
N ASN A 149 -6.23 16.22 -29.18
CA ASN A 149 -6.93 16.04 -30.44
C ASN A 149 -6.88 14.55 -30.82
N TYR A 150 -7.80 14.08 -31.64
CA TYR A 150 -7.78 12.74 -32.20
C TYR A 150 -8.26 12.78 -33.65
N VAL A 151 -7.64 11.95 -34.50
CA VAL A 151 -7.97 11.82 -35.93
C VAL A 151 -8.11 10.34 -36.23
N ASN A 152 -9.23 9.94 -36.85
CA ASN A 152 -9.55 8.55 -37.17
C ASN A 152 -9.36 7.59 -35.97
N GLY A 153 -9.81 7.99 -34.78
CA GLY A 153 -9.72 7.17 -33.57
C GLY A 153 -8.34 7.09 -32.91
N SER A 154 -7.34 7.82 -33.43
CA SER A 154 -5.99 7.87 -32.87
C SER A 154 -5.69 9.23 -32.26
N CYS A 155 -5.17 9.24 -31.03
CA CYS A 155 -4.78 10.46 -30.33
C CYS A 155 -3.61 11.16 -31.03
N GLN A 156 -3.70 12.47 -31.16
CA GLN A 156 -2.70 13.34 -31.77
C GLN A 156 -2.20 14.35 -30.72
N GLY A 157 -0.88 14.48 -30.63
CA GLY A 157 -0.22 15.34 -29.64
C GLY A 157 -0.13 14.70 -28.25
N GLY A 158 -0.20 15.54 -27.22
CA GLY A 158 0.01 15.18 -25.82
C GLY A 158 1.20 15.92 -25.22
N PHE A 159 1.41 15.71 -23.92
CA PHE A 159 2.40 16.43 -23.12
C PHE A 159 3.42 15.44 -22.55
N PRO A 160 4.72 15.69 -22.71
CA PRO A 160 5.73 14.91 -22.00
C PRO A 160 5.67 15.24 -20.52
N ILE A 161 5.73 14.22 -19.67
CA ILE A 161 5.80 14.38 -18.22
C ILE A 161 7.01 13.58 -17.74
N ASN A 162 7.89 14.27 -17.01
CA ASN A 162 9.07 13.65 -16.45
C ASN A 162 8.80 13.29 -14.98
N PHE A 163 8.78 11.99 -14.72
CA PHE A 163 8.78 11.42 -13.38
C PHE A 163 10.22 11.15 -12.96
N GLY A 164 10.57 11.65 -11.78
CA GLY A 164 11.83 11.31 -11.14
C GLY A 164 11.87 9.84 -10.74
N ASN A 165 13.08 9.28 -10.66
CA ASN A 165 13.27 7.87 -10.28
C ASN A 165 13.09 7.62 -8.78
N LEU A 166 12.96 8.66 -7.96
CA LEU A 166 12.85 8.54 -6.51
C LEU A 166 11.38 8.48 -6.09
N ILE A 167 11.02 7.46 -5.32
CA ILE A 167 9.71 7.32 -4.70
C ILE A 167 9.74 8.04 -3.36
N HIS A 168 8.89 9.04 -3.22
CA HIS A 168 8.74 9.79 -1.99
C HIS A 168 7.71 9.14 -1.07
N VAL A 169 8.09 8.95 0.19
CA VAL A 169 7.20 8.47 1.24
C VAL A 169 6.17 9.54 1.57
N ILE A 170 4.92 9.12 1.73
CA ILE A 170 3.79 9.97 2.09
C ILE A 170 4.04 10.54 3.50
N PRO A 171 3.98 11.88 3.67
CA PRO A 171 4.22 12.52 4.95
C PRO A 171 3.33 11.97 6.07
N GLY A 172 3.97 11.59 7.19
CA GLY A 172 3.29 11.03 8.35
C GLY A 172 3.09 9.51 8.32
N THR A 173 3.52 8.81 7.26
CA THR A 173 3.47 7.33 7.20
C THR A 173 4.79 6.66 7.59
N ASN A 174 5.93 7.37 7.49
CA ASN A 174 7.26 6.82 7.73
C ASN A 174 7.56 6.57 9.22
N TYR A 175 7.64 7.65 10.00
CA TYR A 175 7.97 7.61 11.43
C TYR A 175 6.71 7.42 12.27
N LYS A 176 5.96 6.35 11.98
CA LYS A 176 4.65 6.11 12.59
C LYS A 176 4.68 4.82 13.42
N PRO A 177 4.77 4.92 14.76
CA PRO A 177 4.71 3.74 15.62
C PRO A 177 3.32 3.12 15.58
N ARG A 178 3.28 1.79 15.64
CA ARG A 178 2.09 0.95 15.76
C ARG A 178 2.18 0.17 17.06
N ASP A 179 1.08 0.14 17.80
CA ASP A 179 1.00 -0.50 19.11
C ASP A 179 -0.30 -1.29 19.19
N SER A 180 -0.24 -2.49 19.76
CA SER A 180 -1.40 -3.33 20.01
C SER A 180 -1.34 -3.95 21.39
N ILE A 181 -2.46 -3.92 22.10
CA ILE A 181 -2.59 -4.47 23.44
C ILE A 181 -3.77 -5.42 23.45
N GLY A 182 -3.61 -6.60 24.04
CA GLY A 182 -4.65 -7.60 23.94
C GLY A 182 -4.49 -8.83 24.82
N GLY A 183 -5.37 -9.78 24.54
CA GLY A 183 -5.40 -11.09 25.17
C GLY A 183 -5.40 -12.20 24.10
N GLU A 184 -4.64 -13.24 24.35
CA GLU A 184 -4.50 -14.41 23.47
C GLU A 184 -4.79 -15.69 24.26
N LEU A 185 -5.65 -16.54 23.71
CA LEU A 185 -5.83 -17.92 24.12
C LEU A 185 -5.02 -18.81 23.18
N ASP A 186 -4.05 -19.52 23.74
CA ASP A 186 -3.16 -20.44 23.02
C ASP A 186 -3.46 -21.87 23.45
N VAL A 187 -3.84 -22.70 22.45
CA VAL A 187 -4.27 -24.08 22.63
C VAL A 187 -3.40 -24.98 21.77
N MET A 188 -2.68 -25.90 22.40
CA MET A 188 -1.93 -26.93 21.70
C MET A 188 -2.88 -28.05 21.27
N MET A 189 -3.07 -28.21 19.97
CA MET A 189 -4.01 -29.20 19.43
C MET A 189 -3.45 -30.63 19.58
N PRO A 190 -4.17 -31.57 20.23
CA PRO A 190 -3.62 -32.89 20.59
C PRO A 190 -3.23 -33.77 19.40
N ILE A 191 -3.98 -33.67 18.29
CA ILE A 191 -3.84 -34.58 17.14
C ILE A 191 -2.78 -34.09 16.16
N ILE A 192 -2.74 -32.78 15.90
CA ILE A 192 -1.86 -32.16 14.90
C ILE A 192 -0.61 -31.52 15.51
N ASN A 193 -0.50 -31.50 16.86
CA ASN A 193 0.58 -30.87 17.61
C ASN A 193 0.95 -29.47 17.07
N ALA A 194 -0.08 -28.70 16.71
CA ALA A 194 0.04 -27.36 16.18
C ALA A 194 -0.62 -26.37 17.14
N PRO A 195 0.00 -25.21 17.41
CA PRO A 195 -0.60 -24.19 18.26
C PRO A 195 -1.72 -23.47 17.51
N PHE A 196 -2.90 -23.52 18.11
CA PHE A 196 -4.08 -22.75 17.74
C PHE A 196 -4.13 -21.51 18.61
N ARG A 197 -4.23 -20.32 18.01
CA ARG A 197 -4.27 -19.05 18.72
C ARG A 197 -5.52 -18.28 18.37
N LEU A 198 -6.23 -17.84 19.40
CA LEU A 198 -7.36 -16.94 19.30
C LEU A 198 -7.01 -15.68 20.09
N TYR A 199 -6.98 -14.52 19.44
CA TYR A 199 -6.65 -13.28 20.13
C TYR A 199 -7.58 -12.13 19.76
N TYR A 200 -7.71 -11.23 20.73
CA TYR A 200 -8.31 -9.91 20.56
C TYR A 200 -7.23 -8.87 20.83
N ALA A 201 -7.07 -7.92 19.91
CA ALA A 201 -6.13 -6.81 20.00
C ALA A 201 -6.87 -5.47 19.89
N PHE A 202 -6.51 -4.53 20.75
CA PHE A 202 -6.86 -3.11 20.63
C PHE A 202 -5.61 -2.32 20.23
N ASN A 203 -5.74 -1.45 19.23
CA ASN A 203 -4.61 -0.75 18.61
C ASN A 203 -4.62 0.74 18.99
N PRO A 204 -4.01 1.15 20.14
CA PRO A 204 -3.98 2.55 20.57
C PRO A 204 -3.13 3.42 19.65
N LEU A 205 -2.00 2.93 19.14
CA LEU A 205 -1.19 3.63 18.14
C LEU A 205 -1.38 2.97 16.78
N ARG A 206 -1.91 3.75 15.83
CA ARG A 206 -2.22 3.31 14.48
C ARG A 206 -2.17 4.47 13.49
N LEU A 207 -2.04 4.17 12.21
CA LEU A 207 -2.14 5.11 11.11
C LEU A 207 -3.61 5.45 10.84
N ASP A 208 -3.93 6.74 10.96
CA ASP A 208 -5.15 7.35 10.41
C ASP A 208 -4.72 8.69 9.81
N LYS A 209 -4.72 8.78 8.49
CA LYS A 209 -4.20 9.95 7.78
C LYS A 209 -4.99 10.18 6.50
N ASN A 210 -5.43 11.42 6.33
CA ASN A 210 -5.97 11.90 5.07
C ASN A 210 -4.93 12.76 4.35
N PHE A 211 -4.88 12.66 3.04
CA PHE A 211 -3.95 13.42 2.19
C PHE A 211 -4.47 13.52 0.77
N TYR A 212 -3.86 14.41 -0.02
CA TYR A 212 -4.09 14.52 -1.45
C TYR A 212 -2.85 14.01 -2.18
N THR A 213 -3.06 13.36 -3.32
CA THR A 213 -2.02 13.15 -4.32
C THR A 213 -1.80 14.44 -5.09
N GLN A 214 -0.62 14.59 -5.70
CA GLN A 214 -0.44 15.64 -6.69
C GLN A 214 -1.34 15.36 -7.90
N ASN A 215 -2.24 16.29 -8.21
CA ASN A 215 -3.05 16.19 -9.42
C ASN A 215 -2.24 16.70 -10.62
N LEU A 216 -1.86 15.79 -11.50
CA LEU A 216 -1.18 16.08 -12.76
C LEU A 216 -2.14 16.21 -13.94
N ILE A 217 -3.42 15.90 -13.74
CA ILE A 217 -4.44 15.92 -14.79
C ILE A 217 -4.82 17.38 -15.05
N THR A 218 -4.59 17.83 -16.29
CA THR A 218 -4.97 19.17 -16.73
C THR A 218 -6.04 19.10 -17.80
N ARG A 219 -6.85 20.17 -17.94
CA ARG A 219 -7.88 20.23 -18.97
C ARG A 219 -7.31 20.07 -20.38
N SER A 220 -6.09 20.56 -20.63
CA SER A 220 -5.43 20.47 -21.92
C SER A 220 -5.12 19.04 -22.35
N MET A 221 -5.10 18.06 -21.43
CA MET A 221 -4.89 16.64 -21.75
C MET A 221 -6.09 15.99 -22.45
N PHE A 222 -7.23 16.67 -22.55
CA PHE A 222 -8.46 16.14 -23.14
C PHE A 222 -8.87 16.96 -24.36
N PRO A 223 -9.60 16.38 -25.32
CA PRO A 223 -10.02 17.11 -26.50
C PRO A 223 -10.98 18.26 -26.16
N ALA A 224 -11.09 19.25 -27.02
CA ALA A 224 -12.11 20.29 -26.86
C ALA A 224 -13.52 19.70 -27.09
N GLY A 225 -14.54 20.30 -26.47
CA GLY A 225 -15.94 19.90 -26.61
C GLY A 225 -16.44 18.94 -25.53
N GLY A 226 -17.73 18.60 -25.64
CA GLY A 226 -18.49 17.95 -24.55
C GLY A 226 -17.89 16.64 -24.04
N ALA A 227 -17.37 15.78 -24.93
CA ALA A 227 -16.72 14.54 -24.53
C ALA A 227 -15.46 14.78 -23.70
N GLY A 228 -14.61 15.73 -24.11
CA GLY A 228 -13.37 16.01 -23.40
C GLY A 228 -13.60 16.76 -22.09
N ASP A 229 -14.54 17.70 -22.04
CA ASP A 229 -14.93 18.39 -20.79
C ASP A 229 -15.50 17.40 -19.76
N TYR A 230 -16.40 16.52 -20.19
CA TYR A 230 -16.99 15.50 -19.34
C TYR A 230 -15.95 14.50 -18.83
N THR A 231 -15.11 13.98 -19.73
CA THR A 231 -14.06 13.01 -19.38
C THR A 231 -13.03 13.63 -18.43
N TYR A 232 -12.65 14.90 -18.63
CA TYR A 232 -11.76 15.62 -17.71
C TYR A 232 -12.36 15.72 -16.30
N ALA A 233 -13.63 16.09 -16.19
CA ALA A 233 -14.32 16.16 -14.91
C ALA A 233 -14.38 14.79 -14.21
N GLN A 234 -14.68 13.73 -14.97
CA GLN A 234 -14.72 12.36 -14.47
C GLN A 234 -13.33 11.89 -14.00
N ALA A 235 -12.27 12.17 -14.75
CA ALA A 235 -10.90 11.82 -14.40
C ALA A 235 -10.45 12.54 -13.11
N ASN A 236 -10.78 13.83 -12.97
CA ASN A 236 -10.52 14.58 -11.74
C ASN A 236 -11.32 14.06 -10.55
N GLN A 237 -12.57 13.64 -10.75
CA GLN A 237 -13.36 13.05 -9.68
C GLN A 237 -12.77 11.71 -9.21
N ALA A 238 -12.29 10.89 -10.15
CA ALA A 238 -11.70 9.59 -9.86
C ALA A 238 -10.33 9.69 -9.16
N TYR A 239 -9.47 10.61 -9.60
CA TYR A 239 -8.05 10.65 -9.19
C TYR A 239 -7.63 11.90 -8.40
N GLY A 240 -8.48 12.93 -8.34
CA GLY A 240 -8.23 14.16 -7.58
C GLY A 240 -8.88 14.18 -6.19
N SER A 241 -9.48 13.07 -5.75
CA SER A 241 -10.15 12.96 -4.46
C SER A 241 -9.16 12.86 -3.29
N GLN A 242 -9.63 13.18 -2.09
CA GLN A 242 -8.86 12.99 -0.87
C GLN A 242 -8.75 11.50 -0.56
N LEU A 243 -7.52 11.02 -0.35
CA LEU A 243 -7.25 9.63 0.01
C LEU A 243 -7.11 9.51 1.53
N GLN A 244 -7.50 8.34 2.05
CA GLN A 244 -7.39 8.01 3.46
C GLN A 244 -6.65 6.68 3.64
N LEU A 245 -5.62 6.71 4.48
CA LEU A 245 -5.00 5.50 5.04
C LEU A 245 -5.50 5.36 6.47
N ARG A 246 -6.21 4.26 6.74
CA ARG A 246 -6.77 3.97 8.07
C ARG A 246 -6.52 2.50 8.42
N GLU A 247 -5.88 2.31 9.56
CA GLU A 247 -5.68 1.01 10.19
C GLU A 247 -6.82 0.70 11.19
N PRO A 248 -7.16 -0.58 11.42
CA PRO A 248 -8.23 -0.96 12.34
C PRO A 248 -7.88 -0.57 13.79
N ALA A 249 -8.89 -0.12 14.54
CA ALA A 249 -8.74 0.18 15.96
C ALA A 249 -8.73 -1.09 16.84
N LYS A 250 -9.34 -2.17 16.34
CA LYS A 250 -9.55 -3.43 17.05
C LYS A 250 -9.54 -4.58 16.05
N THR A 251 -9.00 -5.72 16.44
CA THR A 251 -8.95 -6.92 15.62
C THR A 251 -9.24 -8.13 16.48
N PHE A 252 -10.05 -9.05 15.96
CA PHE A 252 -10.26 -10.38 16.50
C PHE A 252 -9.82 -11.38 15.44
N ARG A 253 -8.85 -12.23 15.75
CA ARG A 253 -8.31 -13.18 14.78
C ARG A 253 -8.14 -14.55 15.38
N LEU A 254 -8.41 -15.54 14.54
CA LEU A 254 -8.07 -16.93 14.74
C LEU A 254 -6.91 -17.30 13.82
N THR A 255 -5.88 -17.93 14.37
CA THR A 255 -4.72 -18.41 13.60
C THR A 255 -4.35 -19.83 14.01
N VAL A 256 -3.83 -20.58 13.05
CA VAL A 256 -3.24 -21.90 13.28
C VAL A 256 -1.85 -21.84 12.67
N SER A 257 -0.82 -21.98 13.50
CA SER A 257 0.55 -22.04 12.98
C SER A 257 0.90 -23.48 12.69
N THR A 258 1.28 -23.78 11.45
CA THR A 258 1.89 -25.07 11.10
C THR A 258 3.38 -24.98 11.39
N THR A 259 3.91 -25.86 12.23
CA THR A 259 5.36 -26.11 12.24
C THR A 259 5.71 -26.76 10.91
N PHE A 260 6.43 -26.04 10.04
CA PHE A 260 7.11 -26.65 8.89
C PHE A 260 8.46 -27.19 9.33
#